data_AF-A0A1A2DXK5-F1
#
_entry.id   AF-A0A1A2DXK5-F1
#
_cell.length_a   1.000
_cell.length_b   1.000
_cell.length_c   1.000
_cell.angle_alpha   90.00
_cell.angle_beta   90.00
_cell.angle_gamma   90.00
#
_symmetry.space_group_name_H-M   'P 1'
#
loop_
_entity.id
_entity.type
_entity.pdbx_description
1 polymer ?
#
loop_
_entity_poly.entity_id
_entity_poly.type
_entity_poly.pdbx_seq_one_letter_code
_entity_poly.pdbx_strand_id
1 'polypeptide(L)'
;MATTSRRLKRTARLLDLAQLGNAHWLFGNIYEAVVKIPERLAAERRDTAPGSGRGSPSVLAPGSPLRYYAPVAPITLAATAAAVSTGWEIEGARCWLALTASCSLAGMAISGYLIRTVNLRVMFADTQPPPAERDALIGRWYRLNVIRVATAAGALLAANRAGAMITERNGRLAVR
;
A
#
# COMPACT_ATOMS: atom_id res chain seq x y z
N MET A 1 31.41 18.95 -1.15
CA MET A 1 30.66 18.62 0.10
C MET A 1 29.20 19.08 0.09
N ALA A 2 28.88 20.33 -0.26
CA ALA A 2 27.51 20.86 -0.21
C ALA A 2 26.47 20.11 -1.09
N THR A 3 26.87 19.64 -2.28
CA THR A 3 25.98 18.89 -3.20
C THR A 3 25.63 17.50 -2.65
N THR A 4 26.60 16.82 -2.03
CA THR A 4 26.41 15.51 -1.40
C THR A 4 25.47 15.60 -0.19
N SER A 5 25.65 16.59 0.70
CA SER A 5 24.74 16.77 1.85
C SER A 5 23.32 17.14 1.41
N ARG A 6 23.16 17.99 0.38
CA ARG A 6 21.83 18.28 -0.20
C ARG A 6 21.15 17.03 -0.75
N ARG A 7 21.89 16.17 -1.45
CA ARG A 7 21.38 14.89 -1.96
C ARG A 7 20.92 13.97 -0.84
N LEU A 8 21.73 13.79 0.21
CA LEU A 8 21.36 12.96 1.37
C LEU A 8 20.10 13.45 2.07
N LYS A 9 19.99 14.76 2.32
CA LYS A 9 18.78 15.37 2.90
C LYS A 9 17.55 15.17 2.01
N ARG A 10 17.69 15.29 0.69
CA ARG A 10 16.61 15.03 -0.27
C ARG A 10 16.17 13.57 -0.24
N THR A 11 17.11 12.62 -0.27
CA THR A 11 16.81 11.19 -0.20
C THR A 11 16.10 10.84 1.11
N ALA A 12 16.54 11.38 2.25
CA ALA A 12 15.89 11.18 3.54
C ALA A 12 14.42 11.65 3.50
N ARG A 13 14.15 12.87 3.04
CA ARG A 13 12.77 13.39 2.92
C ARG A 13 11.87 12.54 2.01
N LEU A 14 12.41 12.06 0.90
CA LEU A 14 11.67 11.18 -0.01
C LEU A 14 11.37 9.83 0.66
N LEU A 15 12.30 9.33 1.46
CA LEU A 15 12.12 8.10 2.22
C LEU A 15 11.10 8.26 3.34
N ASP A 16 11.07 9.41 4.02
CA ASP A 16 10.05 9.73 5.04
C ASP A 16 8.63 9.72 4.42
N LEU A 17 8.47 10.30 3.22
CA LEU A 17 7.22 10.24 2.48
C LEU A 17 6.84 8.81 2.08
N ALA A 18 7.83 8.02 1.63
CA ALA A 18 7.60 6.60 1.31
C ALA A 18 7.24 5.78 2.56
N GLN A 19 7.84 6.06 3.71
CA GLN A 19 7.52 5.42 4.99
C GLN A 19 6.10 5.75 5.43
N LEU A 20 5.69 7.02 5.35
CA LEU A 20 4.34 7.43 5.68
C LEU A 20 3.30 6.70 4.81
N GLY A 21 3.57 6.60 3.51
CA GLY A 21 2.72 5.88 2.57
C GLY A 21 2.63 4.38 2.85
N ASN A 22 3.76 3.72 3.10
CA ASN A 22 3.81 2.30 3.46
C ASN A 22 3.15 2.02 4.82
N ALA A 23 3.32 2.91 5.80
CA ALA A 23 2.66 2.82 7.10
C ALA A 23 1.14 2.96 6.96
N HIS A 24 0.67 3.98 6.25
CA HIS A 24 -0.75 4.17 5.94
C HIS A 24 -1.34 2.90 5.32
N TRP A 25 -0.64 2.29 4.36
CA TRP A 25 -1.09 1.07 3.72
C TRP A 25 -1.09 -0.15 4.64
N LEU A 26 -0.04 -0.32 5.46
CA LEU A 26 0.05 -1.38 6.46
C LEU A 26 -1.15 -1.33 7.41
N PHE A 27 -1.41 -0.17 8.00
CA PHE A 27 -2.54 0.02 8.91
C PHE A 27 -3.87 -0.14 8.21
N GLY A 28 -4.01 0.35 6.97
CA GLY A 28 -5.21 0.15 6.16
C GLY A 28 -5.53 -1.34 5.94
N ASN A 29 -4.53 -2.14 5.56
CA ASN A 29 -4.71 -3.58 5.34
C ASN A 29 -5.09 -4.32 6.63
N ILE A 30 -4.52 -3.93 7.77
CA ILE A 30 -4.85 -4.51 9.08
C ILE A 30 -6.28 -4.12 9.46
N TYR A 31 -6.63 -2.84 9.32
CA TYR A 31 -7.96 -2.33 9.61
C TYR A 31 -9.03 -3.05 8.78
N GLU A 32 -8.83 -3.18 7.46
CA GLU A 32 -9.76 -3.87 6.57
C GLU A 32 -10.05 -5.30 7.05
N ALA A 33 -9.00 -6.02 7.49
CA ALA A 33 -9.12 -7.38 7.99
C ALA A 33 -9.84 -7.46 9.35
N VAL A 34 -9.49 -6.59 10.30
CA VAL A 34 -10.08 -6.55 11.64
C VAL A 34 -11.55 -6.17 11.58
N VAL A 35 -11.90 -5.18 10.76
CA VAL A 35 -13.27 -4.70 10.59
C VAL A 35 -14.11 -5.64 9.72
N LYS A 36 -13.48 -6.60 9.03
CA LYS A 36 -14.15 -7.53 8.11
C LYS A 36 -14.88 -6.78 7.01
N ILE A 37 -14.17 -5.82 6.39
CA ILE A 37 -14.69 -5.02 5.27
C ILE A 37 -15.25 -5.89 4.14
N PRO A 38 -14.60 -7.00 3.71
CA PRO A 38 -15.16 -7.85 2.67
C PRO A 38 -16.57 -8.37 2.98
N GLU A 39 -16.79 -8.83 4.21
CA GLU A 39 -18.06 -9.35 4.68
C GLU A 39 -19.11 -8.26 4.81
N ARG A 40 -18.74 -7.09 5.36
CA ARG A 40 -19.67 -5.96 5.51
C ARG A 40 -20.18 -5.45 4.17
N LEU A 41 -19.28 -5.22 3.22
CA LEU A 41 -19.66 -4.76 1.88
C LEU A 41 -20.46 -5.81 1.11
N ALA A 42 -20.15 -7.10 1.31
CA ALA A 42 -20.95 -8.18 0.75
C ALA A 42 -22.35 -8.28 1.39
N ALA A 43 -22.49 -7.97 2.68
CA ALA A 43 -23.77 -8.01 3.40
C ALA A 43 -24.67 -6.80 3.10
N GLU A 44 -24.14 -5.58 3.10
CA GLU A 44 -24.89 -4.34 2.81
C GLU A 44 -25.67 -4.41 1.50
N ARG A 45 -25.10 -5.08 0.49
CA ARG A 45 -25.74 -5.26 -0.81
C ARG A 45 -26.90 -6.26 -0.81
N ARG A 46 -26.93 -7.20 0.13
CA ARG A 46 -28.07 -8.12 0.32
C ARG A 46 -29.32 -7.37 0.77
N ASP A 47 -29.11 -6.29 1.54
CA ASP A 47 -30.20 -5.51 2.14
C ASP A 47 -30.73 -4.41 1.20
N THR A 48 -29.96 -4.03 0.16
CA THR A 48 -30.46 -3.19 -0.94
C THR A 48 -31.24 -4.04 -1.95
N ALA A 49 -32.57 -3.92 -1.96
CA ALA A 49 -33.46 -4.68 -2.84
C ALA A 49 -33.07 -4.57 -4.34
N PRO A 50 -33.17 -5.67 -5.12
CA PRO A 50 -32.98 -5.61 -6.57
C PRO A 50 -34.08 -4.75 -7.18
N GLY A 51 -33.72 -3.58 -7.70
CA GLY A 51 -34.66 -2.61 -8.29
C GLY A 51 -34.61 -1.21 -7.68
N SER A 52 -33.89 -0.98 -6.58
CA SER A 52 -33.60 0.40 -6.17
C SER A 52 -32.63 1.01 -7.17
N GLY A 53 -33.08 1.94 -8.02
CA GLY A 53 -32.29 2.61 -9.07
C GLY A 53 -31.09 3.45 -8.61
N ARG A 54 -30.48 3.12 -7.46
CA ARG A 54 -29.15 3.60 -7.08
C ARG A 54 -28.15 2.83 -7.94
N GLY A 55 -27.64 3.51 -8.98
CA GLY A 55 -26.67 2.97 -9.93
C GLY A 55 -25.48 2.29 -9.25
N SER A 56 -24.87 1.35 -9.98
CA SER A 56 -23.77 0.50 -9.51
C SER A 56 -22.81 1.29 -8.61
N PRO A 57 -22.62 0.90 -7.34
CA PRO A 57 -21.77 1.65 -6.43
C PRO A 57 -20.35 1.59 -6.97
N SER A 58 -19.94 2.71 -7.55
CA SER A 58 -18.58 2.91 -8.05
C SER A 58 -17.58 2.54 -6.95
N VAL A 59 -16.40 2.05 -7.33
CA VAL A 59 -15.27 1.86 -6.40
C VAL A 59 -14.91 3.18 -5.68
N LEU A 60 -15.41 4.32 -6.18
CA LEU A 60 -15.35 5.64 -5.56
C LEU A 60 -16.73 6.12 -5.07
N ALA A 61 -17.64 5.27 -4.61
CA ALA A 61 -18.90 5.71 -4.02
C ALA A 61 -18.67 6.38 -2.64
N PRO A 62 -19.58 7.26 -2.17
CA PRO A 62 -19.54 7.76 -0.80
C PRO A 62 -19.53 6.58 0.20
N GLY A 63 -18.57 6.56 1.12
CA GLY A 63 -18.35 5.45 2.05
C GLY A 63 -17.32 4.41 1.58
N SER A 64 -16.90 4.42 0.31
CA SER A 64 -15.85 3.53 -0.18
C SER A 64 -14.49 3.91 0.43
N PRO A 65 -13.79 2.98 1.10
CA PRO A 65 -12.45 3.21 1.63
C PRO A 65 -11.49 3.73 0.54
N LEU A 66 -11.70 3.31 -0.72
CA LEU A 66 -10.82 3.61 -1.84
C LEU A 66 -10.64 5.11 -2.12
N ARG A 67 -11.60 5.98 -1.76
CA ARG A 67 -11.46 7.44 -1.95
C ARG A 67 -10.31 8.03 -1.13
N TYR A 68 -10.03 7.47 0.04
CA TYR A 68 -8.97 7.95 0.92
C TYR A 68 -7.60 7.32 0.57
N TYR A 69 -7.61 6.12 -0.02
CA TYR A 69 -6.38 5.40 -0.40
C TYR A 69 -5.88 5.74 -1.81
N ALA A 70 -6.78 6.09 -2.74
CA ALA A 70 -6.45 6.30 -4.16
C ALA A 70 -5.35 7.34 -4.44
N PRO A 71 -5.31 8.53 -3.78
CA PRO A 71 -4.23 9.48 -4.02
C PRO A 71 -2.92 9.12 -3.29
N VAL A 72 -2.98 8.32 -2.23
CA VAL A 72 -1.80 7.98 -1.41
C VAL A 72 -0.88 7.01 -2.14
N ALA A 73 -1.43 6.03 -2.86
CA ALA A 73 -0.67 5.04 -3.61
C ALA A 73 0.31 5.65 -4.65
N PRO A 74 -0.12 6.52 -5.60
CA PRO A 74 0.80 7.10 -6.59
C PRO A 74 1.87 8.00 -5.94
N ILE A 75 1.54 8.73 -4.88
CA ILE A 75 2.51 9.54 -4.12
C ILE A 75 3.56 8.63 -3.48
N THR A 76 3.14 7.55 -2.83
CA THR A 76 4.04 6.59 -2.18
C THR A 76 5.02 5.97 -3.17
N LEU A 77 4.55 5.62 -4.36
CA LEU A 77 5.39 5.06 -5.43
C LEU A 77 6.38 6.08 -5.97
N ALA A 78 5.92 7.29 -6.28
CA ALA A 78 6.78 8.35 -6.79
C ALA A 78 7.86 8.69 -5.76
N ALA A 79 7.49 8.80 -4.48
CA ALA A 79 8.43 9.02 -3.39
C ALA A 79 9.43 7.86 -3.26
N THR A 80 8.97 6.61 -3.31
CA THR A 80 9.84 5.42 -3.23
C THR A 80 10.82 5.36 -4.41
N ALA A 81 10.33 5.54 -5.65
CA ALA A 81 11.17 5.53 -6.84
C ALA A 81 12.20 6.67 -6.81
N ALA A 82 11.79 7.87 -6.40
CA ALA A 82 12.70 9.00 -6.24
C ALA A 82 13.73 8.77 -5.11
N ALA A 83 13.35 8.12 -4.01
CA ALA A 83 14.27 7.75 -2.94
C ALA A 83 15.31 6.73 -3.43
N VAL A 84 14.89 5.71 -4.18
CA VAL A 84 15.79 4.72 -4.80
C VAL A 84 16.74 5.41 -5.77
N SER A 85 16.22 6.20 -6.70
CA SER A 85 17.03 6.90 -7.72
C SER A 85 18.05 7.83 -7.07
N THR A 86 17.62 8.67 -6.13
CA THR A 86 18.52 9.60 -5.44
C THR A 86 19.47 8.89 -4.48
N GLY A 87 19.10 7.75 -3.90
CA GLY A 87 19.89 7.02 -2.92
C GLY A 87 20.75 5.88 -3.48
N TRP A 88 20.68 5.58 -4.78
CA TRP A 88 21.28 4.37 -5.37
C TRP A 88 22.79 4.23 -5.14
N GLU A 89 23.52 5.35 -5.21
CA GLU A 89 24.98 5.42 -5.03
C GLU A 89 25.39 5.39 -3.54
N ILE A 90 24.44 5.36 -2.61
CA ILE A 90 24.73 5.30 -1.18
C ILE A 90 25.00 3.85 -0.82
N GLU A 91 26.29 3.51 -0.82
CA GLU A 91 26.79 2.23 -0.35
C GLU A 91 26.24 1.91 1.06
N GLY A 92 25.80 0.66 1.25
CA GLY A 92 25.05 0.21 2.43
C GLY A 92 23.53 0.38 2.31
N ALA A 93 23.04 1.54 1.85
CA ALA A 93 21.60 1.83 1.76
C ALA A 93 20.93 1.21 0.53
N ARG A 94 21.68 0.97 -0.56
CA ARG A 94 21.17 0.47 -1.85
C ARG A 94 20.30 -0.79 -1.73
N CYS A 95 20.76 -1.80 -0.99
CA CYS A 95 20.01 -3.06 -0.83
C CYS A 95 18.67 -2.82 -0.11
N TRP A 96 18.67 -1.99 0.92
CA TRP A 96 17.46 -1.64 1.67
C TRP A 96 16.48 -0.78 0.86
N LEU A 97 16.99 0.14 0.04
CA LEU A 97 16.18 0.91 -0.90
C LEU A 97 15.53 0.01 -1.96
N ALA A 98 16.30 -0.93 -2.53
CA ALA A 98 15.78 -1.92 -3.46
C ALA A 98 14.69 -2.79 -2.81
N LEU A 99 14.94 -3.30 -1.61
CA LEU A 99 13.96 -4.09 -0.86
C LEU A 99 12.68 -3.30 -0.56
N THR A 100 12.80 -2.02 -0.19
CA THR A 100 11.65 -1.12 0.01
C THR A 100 10.79 -1.06 -1.25
N ALA A 101 11.42 -0.84 -2.41
CA ALA A 101 10.73 -0.76 -3.69
C ALA A 101 10.11 -2.10 -4.11
N SER A 102 10.83 -3.21 -3.99
CA SER A 102 10.34 -4.54 -4.31
C SER A 102 9.13 -4.92 -3.47
N CYS A 103 9.18 -4.67 -2.16
CA CYS A 103 8.04 -4.90 -1.27
C CYS A 103 6.83 -4.01 -1.64
N SER A 104 7.05 -2.73 -1.92
CA SER A 104 5.99 -1.80 -2.34
C SER A 104 5.32 -2.24 -3.65
N LEU A 105 6.12 -2.66 -4.64
CA LEU A 105 5.64 -3.16 -5.93
C LEU A 105 4.87 -4.47 -5.78
N ALA A 106 5.36 -5.40 -4.96
CA ALA A 106 4.68 -6.67 -4.69
C ALA A 106 3.32 -6.44 -4.02
N GLY A 107 3.25 -5.60 -2.98
CA GLY A 107 1.99 -5.24 -2.32
C GLY A 107 0.98 -4.63 -3.30
N MET A 108 1.46 -3.85 -4.28
CA MET A 108 0.61 -3.21 -5.28
C MET A 108 0.07 -4.21 -6.28
N ALA A 109 0.94 -5.08 -6.79
CA ALA A 109 0.54 -6.14 -7.71
C ALA A 109 -0.54 -7.04 -7.07
N ILE A 110 -0.37 -7.41 -5.80
CA ILE A 110 -1.36 -8.19 -5.05
C ILE A 110 -2.66 -7.39 -4.88
N SER A 111 -2.57 -6.10 -4.60
CA SER A 111 -3.77 -5.25 -4.44
C SER A 111 -4.54 -5.10 -5.76
N GLY A 112 -3.85 -4.86 -6.87
CA GLY A 112 -4.47 -4.83 -8.20
C GLY A 112 -5.11 -6.18 -8.56
N TYR A 113 -4.44 -7.29 -8.25
CA TYR A 113 -4.99 -8.62 -8.42
C TYR A 113 -6.26 -8.84 -7.57
N LEU A 114 -6.25 -8.48 -6.28
CA LEU A 114 -7.41 -8.61 -5.39
C LEU A 114 -8.58 -7.75 -5.83
N ILE A 115 -8.31 -6.50 -6.24
CA ILE A 115 -9.36 -5.61 -6.76
C ILE A 115 -10.05 -6.28 -7.94
N ARG A 116 -9.27 -6.73 -8.94
CA ARG A 116 -9.81 -7.32 -10.17
C ARG A 116 -10.52 -8.66 -9.95
N THR A 117 -9.98 -9.52 -9.10
CA THR A 117 -10.42 -10.91 -9.00
C THR A 117 -11.41 -11.16 -7.86
N VAL A 118 -11.36 -10.35 -6.80
CA VAL A 118 -12.18 -10.53 -5.60
C VAL A 118 -13.07 -9.34 -5.35
N ASN A 119 -12.53 -8.13 -5.15
CA ASN A 119 -13.33 -6.99 -4.71
C ASN A 119 -14.42 -6.66 -5.74
N LEU A 120 -14.07 -6.61 -7.03
CA LEU A 120 -15.05 -6.34 -8.09
C LEU A 120 -16.11 -7.45 -8.23
N ARG A 121 -15.81 -8.68 -7.81
CA ARG A 121 -16.76 -9.81 -7.92
C ARG A 121 -17.67 -9.96 -6.70
N VAL A 122 -17.14 -9.66 -5.51
CA VAL A 122 -17.83 -9.89 -4.24
C VAL A 122 -18.45 -8.61 -3.70
N MET A 123 -17.73 -7.50 -3.80
CA MET A 123 -18.11 -6.23 -3.17
C MET A 123 -18.81 -5.28 -4.16
N PHE A 124 -18.47 -5.35 -5.45
CA PHE A 124 -18.96 -4.40 -6.47
C PHE A 124 -19.66 -5.02 -7.68
N ALA A 125 -19.82 -6.35 -7.75
CA ALA A 125 -20.50 -7.00 -8.89
C ALA A 125 -21.99 -6.68 -8.87
N ASP A 126 -22.64 -6.56 -10.03
CA ASP A 126 -24.08 -6.31 -10.11
C ASP A 126 -24.93 -7.51 -9.66
N THR A 127 -24.44 -8.73 -9.86
CA THR A 127 -25.05 -9.97 -9.35
C THR A 127 -24.10 -10.61 -8.36
N GLN A 128 -24.59 -10.90 -7.15
CA GLN A 128 -23.74 -11.55 -6.15
C GLN A 128 -23.43 -13.01 -6.55
N PRO A 129 -22.18 -13.47 -6.34
CA PRO A 129 -21.86 -14.88 -6.53
C PRO A 129 -22.59 -15.75 -5.50
N PRO A 130 -22.83 -17.04 -5.81
CA PRO A 130 -23.39 -18.00 -4.87
C PRO A 130 -22.64 -17.99 -3.53
N PRO A 131 -23.31 -18.26 -2.38
CA PRO A 131 -22.69 -18.16 -1.06
C PRO A 131 -21.35 -18.91 -0.93
N ALA A 132 -21.26 -20.14 -1.44
CA ALA A 132 -20.04 -20.92 -1.39
C ALA A 132 -18.88 -20.29 -2.19
N GLU A 133 -19.17 -19.73 -3.37
CA GLU A 133 -18.16 -19.03 -4.18
C GLU A 133 -17.72 -17.72 -3.51
N ARG A 134 -18.68 -16.97 -2.96
CA ARG A 134 -18.42 -15.74 -2.22
C ARG A 134 -17.48 -15.99 -1.04
N ASP A 135 -17.80 -16.99 -0.22
CA ASP A 135 -17.04 -17.29 0.99
C ASP A 135 -15.62 -17.79 0.63
N ALA A 136 -15.47 -18.54 -0.48
CA ALA A 136 -14.16 -18.91 -1.01
C ALA A 136 -13.35 -17.69 -1.49
N LEU A 137 -13.98 -16.73 -2.15
CA LEU A 137 -13.36 -15.48 -2.61
C LEU A 137 -12.93 -14.60 -1.43
N ILE A 138 -13.76 -14.48 -0.38
CA ILE A 138 -13.42 -13.79 0.87
C ILE A 138 -12.25 -14.50 1.57
N GLY A 139 -12.27 -15.83 1.63
CA GLY A 139 -11.13 -16.60 2.17
C GLY A 139 -9.83 -16.35 1.40
N ARG A 140 -9.90 -16.22 0.08
CA ARG A 140 -8.75 -15.83 -0.76
C ARG A 140 -8.30 -14.40 -0.46
N TRP A 141 -9.25 -13.48 -0.26
CA TRP A 141 -8.96 -12.10 0.13
C TRP A 141 -8.09 -12.04 1.37
N TYR A 142 -8.47 -12.74 2.44
CA TYR A 142 -7.73 -12.74 3.70
C TYR A 142 -6.31 -13.28 3.56
N ARG A 143 -6.13 -14.41 2.85
CA ARG A 143 -4.80 -14.99 2.61
C ARG A 143 -3.88 -14.01 1.89
N LEU A 144 -4.38 -13.37 0.84
CA LEU A 144 -3.61 -12.38 0.09
C LEU A 144 -3.41 -11.08 0.89
N ASN A 145 -4.35 -10.73 1.76
CA ASN A 145 -4.20 -9.57 2.64
C ASN A 145 -3.08 -9.77 3.67
N VAL A 146 -2.87 -10.99 4.17
CA VAL A 146 -1.68 -11.30 5.00
C VAL A 146 -0.39 -10.99 4.24
N ILE A 147 -0.33 -11.34 2.95
CA ILE A 147 0.83 -11.01 2.11
C ILE A 147 0.94 -9.49 1.91
N ARG A 148 -0.16 -8.77 1.69
CA ARG A 148 -0.16 -7.29 1.63
C ARG A 148 0.41 -6.68 2.92
N VAL A 149 -0.03 -7.15 4.08
CA VAL A 149 0.49 -6.73 5.39
C VAL A 149 1.99 -7.01 5.50
N ALA A 150 2.44 -8.23 5.17
CA ALA A 150 3.85 -8.60 5.21
C ALA A 150 4.71 -7.75 4.27
N THR A 151 4.25 -7.49 3.04
CA THR A 151 4.97 -6.64 2.09
C THR A 151 5.02 -5.18 2.54
N ALA A 152 3.93 -4.60 3.06
CA ALA A 152 3.95 -3.24 3.58
C ALA A 152 4.86 -3.09 4.82
N ALA A 153 4.83 -4.08 5.73
CA ALA A 153 5.73 -4.13 6.87
C ALA A 153 7.20 -4.27 6.44
N GLY A 154 7.48 -5.14 5.48
CA GLY A 154 8.81 -5.31 4.88
C GLY A 154 9.34 -4.03 4.24
N ALA A 155 8.48 -3.32 3.50
CA ALA A 155 8.82 -2.03 2.90
C ALA A 155 9.17 -0.99 3.98
N LEU A 156 8.36 -0.90 5.04
CA LEU A 156 8.58 0.05 6.14
C LEU A 156 9.87 -0.26 6.92
N LEU A 157 10.13 -1.54 7.23
CA LEU A 157 11.36 -1.97 7.90
C LEU A 157 12.59 -1.66 7.05
N ALA A 158 12.55 -1.98 5.76
CA ALA A 158 13.64 -1.71 4.84
C ALA A 158 13.89 -0.20 4.69
N ALA A 159 12.83 0.61 4.59
CA ALA A 159 12.93 2.05 4.51
C ALA A 159 13.55 2.63 5.80
N ASN A 160 13.15 2.15 6.97
CA ASN A 160 13.74 2.56 8.26
C ASN A 160 15.25 2.24 8.31
N ARG A 161 15.66 1.06 7.84
CA ARG A 161 17.08 0.69 7.78
C ARG A 161 17.87 1.56 6.81
N ALA A 162 17.34 1.83 5.62
CA ALA A 162 17.95 2.75 4.68
C ALA A 162 18.09 4.17 5.27
N GLY A 163 17.05 4.67 5.95
CA GLY A 163 17.04 6.00 6.57
C GLY A 163 18.07 6.15 7.68
N ALA A 164 18.25 5.12 8.51
CA ALA A 164 19.28 5.10 9.55
C ALA A 164 20.69 5.23 8.94
N MET A 165 20.99 4.47 7.88
CA MET A 165 22.28 4.52 7.18
C MET A 165 22.55 5.88 6.52
N ILE A 166 21.52 6.48 5.92
CA ILE A 166 21.63 7.80 5.27
C ILE A 166 21.89 8.90 6.32
N THR A 167 21.21 8.82 7.46
CA THR A 167 21.37 9.77 8.57
C THR A 167 22.78 9.69 9.15
N GLU A 168 23.27 8.48 9.42
CA GLU A 168 24.61 8.24 9.93
C GLU A 168 25.69 8.79 8.98
N ARG A 169 25.53 8.55 7.66
CA ARG A 169 26.45 9.06 6.65
C ARG A 169 26.43 10.58 6.56
N ASN A 170 25.26 11.23 6.70
CA ASN A 170 25.16 12.68 6.73
C ASN A 170 25.82 13.29 7.97
N GLY A 171 25.68 12.65 9.15
CA GLY A 171 26.35 13.07 10.38
C GLY A 171 27.88 13.04 10.24
N ARG A 172 28.42 11.97 9.67
CA ARG A 172 29.87 11.85 9.39
C ARG A 172 30.41 12.93 8.45
N LEU A 173 29.59 13.44 7.53
CA LEU A 173 29.96 14.52 6.61
C LEU A 173 29.84 15.93 7.21
N ALA A 174 29.12 16.09 8.32
CA ALA A 174 28.95 17.38 8.98
C ALA A 174 30.07 17.70 10.00
N VAL A 175 30.79 16.67 10.44
CA VAL A 175 31.91 16.78 11.40
C VAL A 175 33.27 16.95 10.69
N ARG A 176 33.32 16.73 9.37
CA ARG A 176 34.49 16.95 8.52
C ARG A 176 34.39 18.28 7.79
#